data_AF-A0A2E6YRY4-F1
#
_entry.id   AF-A0A2E6YRY4-F1
#
_cell.length_a   1.000
_cell.length_b   1.000
_cell.length_c   1.000
_cell.angle_alpha   90.00
_cell.angle_beta   90.00
_cell.angle_gamma   90.00
#
_symmetry.space_group_name_H-M   'P 1'
#
loop_
_entity.id
_entity.type
_entity.pdbx_description
1 polymer ?
#
loop_
_entity_poly.entity_id
_entity_poly.type
_entity_poly.pdbx_seq_one_letter_code
_entity_poly.pdbx_strand_id
1 'polypeptide(L)' 'RNARLEIAATIAKAERIETAVADDFQAHFVSAMGLPHQSDPFPNLFSVVAPPTAKMLESNDSPKRRRRRTSRADA' A
#
# COMPACT_ATOMS: atom_id res chain seq x y z
N ARG A 1 13.94 -13.28 33.44
CA ARG A 1 13.88 -14.68 32.93
C ARG A 1 12.52 -15.01 32.29
N ASN A 2 11.41 -14.40 32.74
CA ASN A 2 10.05 -14.65 32.22
C ASN A 2 9.77 -14.06 30.82
N ALA A 3 10.40 -12.95 30.44
CA ALA A 3 10.18 -12.30 29.14
C ALA A 3 10.36 -13.21 27.90
N ARG A 4 11.26 -14.21 27.95
CA ARG A 4 11.43 -15.18 26.87
C ARG A 4 10.24 -16.12 26.71
N LEU A 5 9.63 -16.53 27.82
CA LEU A 5 8.44 -17.38 27.81
C LEU A 5 7.23 -16.57 27.35
N GLU A 6 7.13 -15.32 27.78
CA GLU A 6 6.06 -14.40 27.40
C GLU A 6 6.06 -14.12 25.88
N ILE A 7 7.22 -13.77 25.30
CA ILE A 7 7.28 -13.49 23.86
C ILE A 7 7.01 -14.74 23.01
N ALA A 8 7.44 -15.92 23.46
CA ALA A 8 7.16 -17.18 22.76
C ALA A 8 5.66 -17.47 22.73
N ALA A 9 4.95 -17.23 23.84
CA ALA A 9 3.50 -17.39 23.91
C ALA A 9 2.75 -16.39 23.00
N THR A 10 3.26 -15.16 22.85
CA THR A 10 2.70 -14.16 21.92
C THR A 10 2.91 -14.57 20.46
N ILE A 11 4.13 -15.00 20.10
CA ILE A 11 4.46 -15.41 18.73
C ILE A 11 3.60 -16.60 18.29
N ALA A 12 3.35 -17.57 19.18
CA ALA A 12 2.51 -18.73 18.88
C ALA A 12 1.06 -18.38 18.50
N LYS A 13 0.59 -17.17 18.85
CA LYS A 13 -0.75 -16.66 18.53
C LYS A 13 -0.76 -15.67 17.37
N ALA A 14 0.40 -15.24 16.89
CA ALA A 14 0.49 -14.25 15.85
C ALA A 14 0.12 -14.88 14.49
N GLU A 15 -0.74 -14.19 13.74
CA GLU A 15 -1.04 -14.52 12.37
C GLU A 15 0.02 -13.90 11.44
N ARG A 16 0.55 -14.70 10.51
CA ARG A 16 1.47 -14.22 9.48
C ARG A 16 0.69 -13.84 8.24
N ILE A 17 0.71 -12.57 7.88
CA ILE A 17 0.17 -12.07 6.61
C ILE A 17 1.28 -12.07 5.55
N GLU A 18 1.07 -12.81 4.47
CA GLU A 18 1.98 -12.84 3.33
C GLU A 18 1.62 -11.77 2.30
N THR A 19 2.37 -10.68 2.31
CA THR A 19 2.10 -9.47 1.51
C THR A 19 2.11 -9.70 0.00
N ALA A 20 2.65 -10.82 -0.47
CA ALA A 20 2.66 -11.21 -1.88
C ALA A 20 1.31 -11.74 -2.38
N VAL A 21 0.47 -12.28 -1.47
CA VAL A 21 -0.80 -12.96 -1.83
C VAL A 21 -2.01 -12.48 -1.03
N ALA A 22 -1.81 -11.67 0.01
CA ALA A 22 -2.91 -11.12 0.79
C ALA A 22 -3.83 -10.22 -0.06
N ASP A 23 -5.13 -10.50 0.00
CA ASP A 23 -6.16 -9.96 -0.90
C ASP A 23 -6.10 -8.43 -1.06
N ASP A 24 -6.11 -7.71 0.08
CA ASP A 24 -6.20 -6.24 0.08
C ASP A 24 -4.85 -5.53 0.29
N PHE A 25 -3.75 -6.29 0.45
CA PHE A 25 -2.45 -5.69 0.80
C PHE A 25 -1.98 -4.68 -0.25
N GLN A 26 -2.15 -5.00 -1.53
CA GLN A 26 -1.75 -4.09 -2.62
C GLN A 26 -2.53 -2.78 -2.58
N ALA A 27 -3.85 -2.83 -2.38
CA ALA A 27 -4.70 -1.65 -2.30
C ALA A 27 -4.30 -0.75 -1.12
N HIS A 28 -4.07 -1.35 0.05
CA HIS A 28 -3.57 -0.63 1.23
C HIS A 28 -2.19 -0.01 0.99
N PHE A 29 -1.25 -0.78 0.42
CA PHE A 29 0.10 -0.32 0.16
C PHE A 29 0.13 0.85 -0.82
N VAL A 30 -0.59 0.75 -1.94
CA VAL A 30 -0.67 1.83 -2.94
C VAL A 30 -1.30 3.09 -2.34
N SER A 31 -2.36 2.94 -1.54
CA SER A 31 -3.01 4.07 -0.87
C SER A 31 -2.06 4.77 0.12
N ALA A 32 -1.26 3.98 0.85
CA ALA A 32 -0.27 4.46 1.81
C ALA A 32 0.94 5.17 1.19
N MET A 33 1.20 4.98 -0.11
CA MET A 33 2.25 5.71 -0.82
C MET A 33 1.87 7.16 -1.15
N GLY A 34 0.61 7.55 -0.98
CA GLY A 34 0.19 8.95 -1.05
C GLY A 34 0.81 9.79 0.07
N LEU A 35 1.00 11.09 -0.15
CA LEU A 35 1.50 12.00 0.88
C LEU A 35 0.39 12.98 1.30
N PRO A 36 -0.10 12.95 2.55
CA PRO A 36 0.27 11.99 3.63
C PRO A 36 -0.34 10.59 3.48
N HIS A 37 -1.41 10.46 2.67
CA HIS A 37 -2.04 9.21 2.23
C HIS A 37 -2.99 9.55 1.06
N GLN A 38 -3.42 8.55 0.28
CA GLN A 38 -4.35 8.76 -0.83
C GLN A 38 -5.77 9.19 -0.39
N SER A 39 -6.33 8.54 0.64
CA SER A 39 -7.69 8.78 1.15
C SER A 39 -7.79 9.01 2.65
N ASP A 40 -7.08 8.22 3.45
CA ASP A 40 -7.17 8.22 4.91
C ASP A 40 -6.89 9.60 5.53
N PRO A 41 -7.67 9.97 6.57
CA PRO A 41 -7.51 11.26 7.24
C PRO A 41 -6.29 11.25 8.18
N PHE A 42 -5.61 12.39 8.27
CA PHE A 42 -4.46 12.61 9.16
C PHE A 42 -4.77 13.71 10.19
N PRO A 43 -5.74 13.49 11.11
CA PRO A 43 -6.23 14.54 12.01
C PRO A 43 -5.16 15.07 12.97
N ASN A 44 -4.29 14.19 13.47
CA ASN A 44 -3.21 14.58 14.37
C ASN A 44 -2.10 15.39 13.66
N LEU A 45 -1.91 15.18 12.35
CA LEU A 45 -0.96 15.98 11.57
C LEU A 45 -1.58 17.34 11.24
N PHE A 46 -2.82 17.36 10.77
CA PHE A 46 -3.48 18.59 10.33
C PHE A 46 -4.03 19.46 11.47
N SER A 47 -3.90 19.01 12.72
CA SER A 47 -4.07 19.89 13.87
C SER A 47 -2.88 20.86 14.06
N VAL A 48 -1.71 20.54 13.50
CA VAL A 48 -0.48 21.34 13.66
C VAL A 48 0.06 21.94 12.36
N VAL A 49 -0.35 21.41 11.19
CA VAL A 49 0.01 21.96 9.88
C VAL A 49 -1.21 22.10 8.97
N ALA A 50 -1.19 23.06 8.05
CA ALA A 50 -2.27 23.22 7.07
C ALA A 50 -2.29 22.03 6.08
N PRO A 51 -3.47 21.47 5.76
CA PRO A 51 -3.56 20.38 4.78
C PRO A 51 -3.24 20.87 3.36
N PRO A 52 -2.64 20.01 2.51
CA PRO A 52 -2.44 20.33 1.10
C PRO A 52 -3.78 20.49 0.39
N THR A 53 -3.83 21.32 -0.65
CA THR A 53 -5.00 21.43 -1.52
C THR A 53 -5.31 20.07 -2.15
N ALA A 54 -6.55 19.61 -2.02
CA ALA A 54 -6.98 18.32 -2.55
C ALA A 54 -6.76 18.23 -4.06
N LYS A 55 -6.05 17.19 -4.51
CA LYS A 55 -5.97 16.86 -5.95
C LYS A 55 -7.23 16.08 -6.33
N MET A 56 -7.97 16.58 -7.33
CA MET A 56 -9.03 15.80 -7.98
C MET A 56 -8.37 14.61 -8.70
N LEU A 57 -8.57 13.39 -8.18
CA LEU A 57 -8.08 12.18 -8.83
C LEU A 57 -9.03 11.81 -9.97
N GLU A 58 -8.59 11.96 -11.22
CA GLU A 58 -9.30 11.33 -12.34
C GLU A 58 -9.08 9.82 -12.30
N SER A 59 -10.18 9.07 -12.21
CA SER A 59 -10.23 7.61 -12.21
C SER A 59 -9.90 7.06 -13.61
N ASN A 60 -8.61 7.04 -13.97
CA ASN A 60 -8.12 6.33 -15.16
C ASN A 60 -7.50 4.99 -14.75
N ASP A 61 -8.31 4.11 -14.16
CA ASP A 61 -7.95 2.72 -13.85
C ASP A 61 -8.06 1.82 -15.09
N SER A 62 -7.36 2.20 -16.15
CA SER A 62 -7.14 1.34 -17.30
C SER A 62 -5.72 0.80 -17.23
N PRO A 63 -5.51 -0.53 -17.09
CA PRO A 63 -4.18 -1.10 -17.10
C PRO A 63 -3.51 -0.75 -18.42
N LYS A 64 -2.52 0.15 -18.38
CA LYS A 64 -1.75 0.57 -19.56
C LYS A 64 -0.79 -0.58 -19.92
N ARG A 65 -1.37 -1.60 -20.56
CA ARG A 65 -0.71 -2.79 -21.08
C ARG A 65 0.40 -2.32 -22.03
N ARG A 66 1.65 -2.32 -21.57
CA ARG A 66 2.84 -2.01 -22.40
C ARG A 66 2.88 -3.05 -23.52
N ARG A 67 2.31 -2.71 -24.68
CA ARG A 67 2.45 -3.48 -25.93
C ARG A 67 3.93 -3.51 -26.29
N ARG A 68 4.63 -4.61 -25.94
CA ARG A 68 5.90 -4.98 -26.58
C ARG A 68 5.59 -5.14 -28.07
N ARG A 69 6.00 -4.17 -28.88
CA ARG A 69 6.05 -4.31 -30.34
C ARG A 69 7.05 -5.42 -30.64
N THR A 70 6.56 -6.62 -30.90
CA THR A 70 7.33 -7.63 -31.64
C THR A 70 7.46 -7.13 -33.06
N SER A 71 8.57 -6.48 -33.38
CA SER A 71 9.00 -6.35 -34.78
C SER A 71 9.46 -7.73 -35.25
N ARG A 72 8.52 -8.55 -35.73
CA ARG A 72 8.82 -9.42 -36.85
C ARG A 72 8.86 -8.50 -38.07
N ALA A 73 10.06 -8.20 -38.55
CA ALA A 73 10.26 -7.76 -39.91
C ALA A 73 11.03 -8.90 -40.58
N ASP A 74 10.34 -9.56 -41.51
CA ASP A 74 10.93 -10.41 -42.52
C ASP A 74 12.06 -9.65 -43.24
N ALA A 75 13.21 -10.30 -43.37
CA ALA A 75 14.24 -10.05 -44.38
C ALA A 75 15.10 -11.32 -44.52
#